data_AF-A0A955IIQ9-F1
#
_entry.id   AF-A0A955IIQ9-F1
#
_cell.length_a   1.000
_cell.length_b   1.000
_cell.length_c   1.000
_cell.angle_alpha   90.00
_cell.angle_beta   90.00
_cell.angle_gamma   90.00
#
_symmetry.space_group_name_H-M   'P 1'
#
loop_
_entity.id
_entity.type
_entity.pdbx_description
1 polymer ?
#
loop_
_entity_poly.entity_id
_entity_poly.type
_entity_poly.pdbx_seq_one_letter_code
_entity_poly.pdbx_strand_id
1 'polypeptide(L)'
;MLRRPPHVWSVGAVALLAGAPAALAQGTTNAVPIRPAGAAAAPAQPTETSAVDAAITLARREMSAAYQAGTLDDAERARIANQAVASLPIDELGVEDLTKLGRAGLLNASRAEAFAPIATRLGTLSQEDSIDGFRAATVLFNSMAQTGGEAMAARTADTFRLATNHPAFGEALSGGTANELLGSIGYMDTAIVKPIGSDLVAVAEAMDASTSMAVIGRAGGLMRAIHNAEVPKADAERARTHLIEVISGMAQQEGGERLARVQALLEGAWGRGELLGHAAPAISFDWSSDEAITSLGDLQGNVVIVDFWATWCGPCQRELPELERAAAHYGGSVAIVGVDQGEEAAVVQGT
;
A
#
# COMPACT_ATOMS: atom_id res chain seq x y z
N MET A 1 25.01 -3.01 30.12
CA MET A 1 25.24 -3.27 28.68
C MET A 1 24.34 -4.42 28.26
N LEU A 2 23.18 -4.15 27.68
CA LEU A 2 22.25 -5.17 27.17
C LEU A 2 21.95 -4.83 25.70
N ARG A 3 22.14 -5.82 24.84
CA ARG A 3 22.11 -5.74 23.37
C ARG A 3 20.66 -5.68 22.86
N ARG A 4 20.41 -4.78 21.90
CA ARG A 4 19.21 -4.76 21.05
C ARG A 4 19.14 -6.01 20.16
N PRO A 5 17.96 -6.61 19.93
CA PRO A 5 17.74 -7.47 18.78
C PRO A 5 17.63 -6.63 17.50
N PRO A 6 18.04 -7.15 16.32
CA PRO A 6 17.76 -6.53 15.04
C PRO A 6 16.30 -6.82 14.67
N HIS A 7 15.63 -5.91 13.97
CA HIS A 7 14.25 -6.04 13.46
C HIS A 7 13.14 -5.72 14.47
N VAL A 8 13.05 -4.44 14.86
CA VAL A 8 11.78 -3.81 15.23
C VAL A 8 11.59 -2.63 14.26
N TRP A 9 10.59 -2.73 13.39
CA TRP A 9 10.15 -1.61 12.58
C TRP A 9 9.18 -0.79 13.41
N SER A 10 9.69 0.24 14.08
CA SER A 10 8.88 1.22 14.76
C SER A 10 8.61 2.40 13.81
N VAL A 11 7.36 2.55 13.39
CA VAL A 11 6.87 3.81 12.80
C VAL A 11 5.95 4.46 13.83
N GLY A 12 6.56 5.08 14.84
CA GLY A 12 5.86 5.95 15.79
C GLY A 12 6.10 7.40 15.41
N ALA A 13 5.10 8.06 14.80
CA ALA A 13 5.11 9.51 14.69
C ALA A 13 4.61 10.08 16.02
N VAL A 14 5.51 10.71 16.79
CA VAL A 14 5.18 11.46 18.00
C VAL A 14 4.87 12.90 17.59
N ALA A 15 3.62 13.34 17.76
CA ALA A 15 3.21 14.74 17.53
C ALA A 15 2.96 15.44 18.87
N LEU A 16 3.49 16.66 19.01
CA LEU A 16 3.21 17.59 20.11
C LEU A 16 2.24 18.66 19.61
N LEU A 17 1.09 18.83 20.26
CA LEU A 17 0.06 19.80 19.89
C LEU A 17 0.31 21.16 20.59
N ALA A 18 0.37 22.25 19.82
CA ALA A 18 0.40 23.63 20.34
C ALA A 18 -0.58 24.57 19.60
N GLY A 19 -1.67 24.92 20.30
CA GLY A 19 -2.48 26.17 20.33
C GLY A 19 -2.93 26.96 19.09
N ALA A 20 -4.25 27.06 18.86
CA ALA A 20 -5.12 28.27 18.83
C ALA A 20 -6.55 27.95 18.29
N PRO A 21 -7.62 28.73 18.61
CA PRO A 21 -8.99 28.22 18.71
C PRO A 21 -9.84 28.24 17.43
N ALA A 22 -10.88 27.42 17.45
CA ALA A 22 -11.85 27.15 16.40
C ALA A 22 -12.91 28.25 16.18
N ALA A 23 -13.41 28.34 14.95
CA ALA A 23 -14.73 28.87 14.63
C ALA A 23 -15.57 27.77 13.98
N LEU A 24 -16.64 27.38 14.66
CA LEU A 24 -17.62 26.38 14.26
C LEU A 24 -18.54 26.92 13.15
N ALA A 25 -18.78 26.13 12.10
CA ALA A 25 -19.94 26.27 11.23
C ALA A 25 -20.77 24.98 11.31
N GLN A 26 -22.01 25.12 11.75
CA GLN A 26 -22.98 24.06 12.00
C GLN A 26 -23.45 23.44 10.67
N GLY A 27 -23.72 22.13 10.72
CA GLY A 27 -23.90 21.28 9.55
C GLY A 27 -25.26 21.30 8.86
N THR A 28 -25.31 20.49 7.80
CA THR A 28 -26.54 19.95 7.21
C THR A 28 -26.32 18.46 6.98
N THR A 29 -27.07 17.65 7.71
CA THR A 29 -27.12 16.19 7.59
C THR A 29 -27.78 15.79 6.26
N ASN A 30 -27.04 15.16 5.36
CA ASN A 30 -27.64 14.48 4.20
C ASN A 30 -27.55 12.96 4.42
N ALA A 31 -28.67 12.40 4.87
CA ALA A 31 -28.90 10.96 4.85
C ALA A 31 -28.99 10.49 3.39
N VAL A 32 -28.08 9.62 2.97
CA VAL A 32 -28.13 8.96 1.66
C VAL A 32 -29.03 7.71 1.79
N PRO A 33 -30.10 7.57 1.00
CA PRO A 33 -30.96 6.39 1.06
C PRO A 33 -30.25 5.15 0.50
N ILE A 34 -30.28 4.06 1.27
CA ILE A 34 -29.80 2.74 0.87
C ILE A 34 -30.69 2.22 -0.27
N ARG A 35 -30.07 1.99 -1.44
CA ARG A 35 -30.75 1.41 -2.60
C ARG A 35 -30.96 -0.09 -2.35
N PRO A 36 -32.15 -0.67 -2.61
CA PRO A 36 -32.36 -2.10 -2.44
C PRO A 36 -31.51 -2.88 -3.45
N ALA A 37 -30.99 -4.03 -2.99
CA ALA A 37 -30.17 -4.94 -3.76
C ALA A 37 -30.86 -5.34 -5.07
N GLY A 38 -30.30 -4.87 -6.20
CA GLY A 38 -30.68 -5.34 -7.53
C GLY A 38 -30.14 -6.75 -7.74
N ALA A 39 -31.00 -7.62 -8.28
CA ALA A 39 -30.73 -9.04 -8.52
C ALA A 39 -29.33 -9.28 -9.13
N ALA A 40 -28.57 -10.15 -8.46
CA ALA A 40 -27.28 -10.63 -8.92
C ALA A 40 -27.43 -11.25 -10.32
N ALA A 41 -26.62 -10.79 -11.26
CA ALA A 41 -26.44 -11.45 -12.54
C ALA A 41 -25.98 -12.90 -12.29
N ALA A 42 -26.57 -13.84 -13.03
CA ALA A 42 -26.27 -15.25 -12.92
C ALA A 42 -24.75 -15.52 -13.07
N PRO A 43 -24.16 -16.41 -12.26
CA PRO A 43 -22.74 -16.73 -12.37
C PRO A 43 -22.45 -17.36 -13.75
N ALA A 44 -21.41 -16.83 -14.41
CA ALA A 44 -20.86 -17.42 -15.61
C ALA A 44 -20.46 -18.89 -15.37
N GLN A 45 -20.63 -19.72 -16.39
CA GLN A 45 -20.34 -21.16 -16.34
C GLN A 45 -18.85 -21.42 -16.01
N PRO A 46 -18.52 -22.51 -15.28
CA PRO A 46 -17.16 -22.79 -14.85
C PRO A 46 -16.28 -23.17 -16.05
N THR A 47 -15.31 -22.31 -16.37
CA THR A 47 -14.20 -22.62 -17.28
C THR A 47 -13.30 -23.68 -16.64
N GLU A 48 -12.75 -24.60 -17.45
CA GLU A 48 -11.74 -25.56 -16.98
C GLU A 48 -10.65 -24.84 -16.16
N THR A 49 -10.41 -25.32 -14.94
CA THR A 49 -9.44 -24.72 -14.01
C THR A 49 -8.04 -24.84 -14.61
N SER A 50 -7.38 -23.70 -14.87
CA SER A 50 -6.02 -23.70 -15.40
C SER A 50 -5.02 -24.33 -14.41
N ALA A 51 -3.89 -24.83 -14.90
CA ALA A 51 -2.82 -25.36 -14.04
C ALA A 51 -2.34 -24.31 -13.00
N VAL A 52 -2.35 -23.04 -13.39
CA VAL A 52 -2.02 -21.89 -12.54
C VAL A 52 -3.04 -21.73 -11.41
N ASP A 53 -4.34 -21.79 -11.72
CA ASP A 53 -5.41 -21.68 -10.71
C ASP A 53 -5.38 -22.84 -9.72
N ALA A 54 -5.07 -24.04 -10.21
CA ALA A 54 -4.87 -25.22 -9.37
C ALA A 54 -3.67 -25.06 -8.42
N ALA A 55 -2.54 -24.54 -8.91
CA ALA A 55 -1.36 -24.27 -8.11
C ALA A 55 -1.62 -23.20 -7.03
N ILE A 56 -2.29 -22.10 -7.39
CA ILE A 56 -2.67 -21.03 -6.44
C ILE A 56 -3.61 -21.57 -5.36
N THR A 57 -4.60 -22.37 -5.75
CA THR A 57 -5.56 -22.97 -4.82
C THR A 57 -4.88 -23.91 -3.82
N LEU A 58 -3.97 -24.75 -4.31
CA LEU A 58 -3.17 -25.65 -3.47
C LEU A 58 -2.31 -24.86 -2.48
N ALA A 59 -1.55 -23.87 -2.97
CA ALA A 59 -0.67 -23.06 -2.15
C ALA A 59 -1.43 -22.32 -1.03
N ARG A 60 -2.57 -21.71 -1.35
CA ARG A 60 -3.42 -21.04 -0.34
C ARG A 60 -3.92 -22.00 0.73
N ARG A 61 -4.31 -23.22 0.34
CA ARG A 61 -4.75 -24.24 1.29
C ARG A 61 -3.62 -24.65 2.23
N GLU A 62 -2.42 -24.88 1.70
CA GLU A 62 -1.25 -25.23 2.52
C GLU A 62 -0.81 -24.08 3.43
N MET A 63 -0.77 -22.85 2.93
CA MET A 63 -0.43 -21.66 3.73
C MET A 63 -1.44 -21.47 4.87
N SER A 64 -2.73 -21.65 4.59
CA SER A 64 -3.79 -21.57 5.60
C SER A 64 -3.62 -22.67 6.66
N ALA A 65 -3.35 -23.91 6.26
CA ALA A 65 -3.11 -25.00 7.21
C ALA A 65 -1.89 -24.74 8.11
N ALA A 66 -0.79 -24.27 7.54
CA ALA A 66 0.41 -23.89 8.30
C ALA A 66 0.16 -22.70 9.23
N TYR A 67 -0.65 -21.72 8.81
CA TYR A 67 -1.05 -20.59 9.65
C TYR A 67 -1.85 -21.06 10.87
N GLN A 68 -2.85 -21.92 10.66
CA GLN A 68 -3.67 -22.47 11.75
C GLN A 68 -2.86 -23.37 12.70
N ALA A 69 -1.82 -24.03 12.19
CA ALA A 69 -0.89 -24.81 13.01
C ALA A 69 0.15 -23.96 13.75
N GLY A 70 0.21 -22.64 13.50
CA GLY A 70 1.23 -21.75 14.07
C GLY A 70 2.63 -21.98 13.51
N THR A 71 2.76 -22.63 12.34
CA THR A 71 4.05 -23.01 11.72
C THR A 71 4.40 -22.16 10.50
N LEU A 72 3.59 -21.16 10.15
CA LEU A 72 3.80 -20.34 8.95
C LEU A 72 4.86 -19.24 9.17
N ASP A 73 6.13 -19.62 9.05
CA ASP A 73 7.27 -18.70 8.96
C ASP A 73 7.66 -18.37 7.50
N ASP A 74 8.72 -17.57 7.31
CA ASP A 74 9.21 -17.20 5.97
C ASP A 74 9.75 -18.41 5.19
N ALA A 75 10.34 -19.38 5.88
CA ALA A 75 10.89 -20.56 5.24
C ALA A 75 9.78 -21.47 4.72
N GLU A 76 8.70 -21.64 5.49
CA GLU A 76 7.54 -22.42 5.11
C GLU A 76 6.74 -21.74 4.00
N ARG A 77 6.55 -20.40 4.07
CA ARG A 77 5.99 -19.63 2.95
C ARG A 77 6.77 -19.85 1.66
N ALA A 78 8.10 -19.76 1.72
CA ALA A 78 8.95 -19.96 0.56
C ALA A 78 8.90 -21.40 0.04
N ARG A 79 8.83 -22.40 0.94
CA ARG A 79 8.70 -23.81 0.56
C ARG A 79 7.40 -24.05 -0.22
N ILE A 80 6.27 -23.58 0.31
CA ILE A 80 4.95 -23.72 -0.34
C ILE A 80 4.94 -23.00 -1.69
N ALA A 81 5.43 -21.77 -1.75
CA ALA A 81 5.50 -20.99 -2.99
C ALA A 81 6.36 -21.69 -4.06
N ASN A 82 7.57 -22.13 -3.70
CA ASN A 82 8.46 -22.86 -4.60
C ASN A 82 7.81 -24.15 -5.13
N GLN A 83 7.13 -24.91 -4.27
CA GLN A 83 6.45 -26.14 -4.68
C GLN A 83 5.30 -25.87 -5.65
N ALA A 84 4.56 -24.77 -5.43
CA ALA A 84 3.45 -24.38 -6.29
C ALA A 84 3.91 -23.97 -7.70
N VAL A 85 5.04 -23.28 -7.81
CA VAL A 85 5.55 -22.83 -9.12
C VAL A 85 6.39 -23.88 -9.84
N ALA A 86 7.02 -24.82 -9.13
CA ALA A 86 7.94 -25.81 -9.71
C ALA A 86 7.28 -26.78 -10.70
N SER A 87 5.96 -26.99 -10.61
CA SER A 87 5.21 -27.88 -11.49
C SER A 87 4.65 -27.20 -12.74
N LEU A 88 4.81 -25.88 -12.87
CA LEU A 88 4.21 -25.11 -13.96
C LEU A 88 5.15 -25.05 -15.18
N PRO A 89 4.62 -25.10 -16.41
CA PRO A 89 5.41 -24.93 -17.63
C PRO A 89 5.73 -23.44 -17.85
N ILE A 90 6.68 -22.90 -17.07
CA ILE A 90 6.98 -21.46 -17.01
C ILE A 90 7.22 -20.83 -18.39
N ASP A 91 7.89 -21.54 -19.30
CA ASP A 91 8.20 -21.04 -20.65
C ASP A 91 6.96 -20.84 -21.53
N GLU A 92 5.86 -21.55 -21.23
CA GLU A 92 4.59 -21.47 -21.96
C GLU A 92 3.63 -20.45 -21.35
N LEU A 93 3.86 -20.01 -20.10
CA LEU A 93 2.97 -19.08 -19.42
C LEU A 93 3.00 -17.68 -20.06
N GLY A 94 1.82 -17.12 -20.26
CA GLY A 94 1.63 -15.72 -20.66
C GLY A 94 1.71 -14.77 -19.46
N VAL A 95 1.69 -13.46 -19.74
CA VAL A 95 1.75 -12.44 -18.68
C VAL A 95 0.55 -12.51 -17.73
N GLU A 96 -0.63 -12.90 -18.21
CA GLU A 96 -1.83 -13.01 -17.37
C GLU A 96 -1.65 -14.06 -16.27
N ASP A 97 -1.10 -15.22 -16.62
CA ASP A 97 -0.81 -16.31 -15.70
C ASP A 97 0.26 -15.91 -14.67
N LEU A 98 1.34 -15.27 -15.14
CA LEU A 98 2.39 -14.78 -14.25
C LEU A 98 1.87 -13.67 -13.33
N THR A 99 0.94 -12.84 -13.80
CA THR A 99 0.26 -11.84 -12.97
C THR A 99 -0.60 -12.50 -11.89
N LYS A 100 -1.33 -13.58 -12.21
CA LYS A 100 -2.10 -14.36 -11.21
C LYS A 100 -1.18 -14.92 -10.12
N LEU A 101 -0.04 -15.49 -10.50
CA LEU A 101 0.97 -15.99 -9.55
C LEU A 101 1.53 -14.88 -8.67
N GLY A 102 1.86 -13.72 -9.25
CA GLY A 102 2.35 -12.54 -8.52
C GLY A 102 1.34 -12.02 -7.50
N ARG A 103 0.08 -11.84 -7.92
CA ARG A 103 -1.02 -11.42 -7.02
C ARG A 103 -1.34 -12.44 -5.94
N ALA A 104 -1.08 -13.72 -6.18
CA ALA A 104 -1.18 -14.76 -5.17
C ALA A 104 -0.02 -14.75 -4.16
N GLY A 105 0.98 -13.87 -4.34
CA GLY A 105 2.16 -13.76 -3.48
C GLY A 105 3.19 -14.87 -3.70
N LEU A 106 2.97 -15.75 -4.69
CA LEU A 106 3.83 -16.92 -4.92
C LEU A 106 5.19 -16.51 -5.49
N LEU A 107 5.22 -15.47 -6.33
CA LEU A 107 6.48 -15.00 -6.91
C LEU A 107 7.40 -14.32 -5.89
N ASN A 108 6.81 -13.57 -4.94
CA ASN A 108 7.55 -12.79 -3.95
C ASN A 108 8.04 -13.67 -2.80
N ALA A 109 7.31 -14.74 -2.49
CA ALA A 109 7.71 -15.72 -1.49
C ALA A 109 8.73 -16.75 -2.04
N SER A 110 8.80 -16.93 -3.36
CA SER A 110 9.74 -17.85 -3.98
C SER A 110 11.20 -17.43 -3.80
N ARG A 111 12.08 -18.42 -3.57
CA ARG A 111 13.53 -18.18 -3.48
C ARG A 111 14.15 -18.05 -4.88
N ALA A 112 15.37 -17.49 -4.92
CA ALA A 112 16.09 -17.16 -6.15
C ALA A 112 16.13 -18.29 -7.20
N GLU A 113 16.33 -19.54 -6.79
CA GLU A 113 16.42 -20.69 -7.72
C GLU A 113 15.09 -20.98 -8.44
N ALA A 114 13.96 -20.97 -7.70
CA ALA A 114 12.65 -21.20 -8.29
C ALA A 114 12.14 -19.97 -9.07
N PHE A 115 12.57 -18.78 -8.67
CA PHE A 115 12.18 -17.53 -9.33
C PHE A 115 12.98 -17.23 -10.61
N ALA A 116 14.22 -17.72 -10.75
CA ALA A 116 15.07 -17.38 -11.89
C ALA A 116 14.48 -17.67 -13.29
N PRO A 117 13.82 -18.84 -13.54
CA PRO A 117 13.14 -19.08 -14.81
C PRO A 117 11.97 -18.10 -15.05
N ILE A 118 11.21 -17.79 -13.99
CA ILE A 118 10.10 -16.84 -14.06
C ILE A 118 10.61 -15.43 -14.36
N ALA A 119 11.69 -15.00 -13.72
CA ALA A 119 12.32 -13.71 -13.98
C ALA A 119 12.80 -13.59 -15.43
N THR A 120 13.38 -14.68 -15.97
CA THR A 120 13.82 -14.75 -17.38
C THR A 120 12.63 -14.64 -18.33
N ARG A 121 11.54 -15.34 -18.02
CA ARG A 121 10.30 -15.30 -18.81
C ARG A 121 9.68 -13.90 -18.80
N LEU A 122 9.53 -13.29 -17.62
CA LEU A 122 9.03 -11.91 -17.47
C LEU A 122 9.93 -10.90 -18.18
N GLY A 123 11.25 -11.07 -18.10
CA GLY A 123 12.22 -10.25 -18.83
C GLY A 123 12.02 -10.34 -20.34
N THR A 124 11.80 -11.54 -20.88
CA THR A 124 11.50 -11.72 -22.31
C THR A 124 10.18 -11.06 -22.70
N LEU A 125 9.09 -11.34 -21.97
CA LEU A 125 7.78 -10.75 -22.23
C LEU A 125 7.79 -9.22 -22.14
N SER A 126 8.60 -8.66 -21.24
CA SER A 126 8.72 -7.20 -21.08
C SER A 126 9.38 -6.45 -22.24
N GLN A 127 9.94 -7.17 -23.22
CA GLN A 127 10.49 -6.56 -24.44
C GLN A 127 9.43 -6.32 -25.52
N GLU A 128 8.20 -6.81 -25.33
CA GLU A 128 7.11 -6.57 -26.26
C GLU A 128 6.58 -5.14 -26.09
N ASP A 129 6.54 -4.37 -27.18
CA ASP A 129 5.99 -3.00 -27.20
C ASP A 129 4.45 -3.01 -27.07
N SER A 130 3.95 -3.51 -25.96
CA SER A 130 2.53 -3.72 -25.68
C SER A 130 2.20 -3.47 -24.20
N ILE A 131 0.91 -3.31 -23.88
CA ILE A 131 0.47 -3.23 -22.48
C ILE A 131 0.81 -4.49 -21.69
N ASP A 132 0.89 -5.64 -22.35
CA ASP A 132 1.27 -6.92 -21.76
C ASP A 132 2.78 -6.98 -21.46
N GLY A 133 3.62 -6.39 -22.31
CA GLY A 133 5.04 -6.19 -22.00
C GLY A 133 5.24 -5.28 -20.78
N PHE A 134 4.49 -4.19 -20.68
CA PHE A 134 4.49 -3.34 -19.49
C PHE A 134 4.05 -4.10 -18.21
N ARG A 135 3.01 -4.93 -18.32
CA ARG A 135 2.56 -5.78 -17.20
C ARG A 135 3.66 -6.75 -16.77
N ALA A 136 4.37 -7.37 -17.72
CA ALA A 136 5.48 -8.27 -17.42
C ALA A 136 6.61 -7.55 -16.68
N ALA A 137 6.99 -6.35 -17.12
CA ALA A 137 7.96 -5.50 -16.40
C ALA A 137 7.49 -5.17 -14.97
N THR A 138 6.20 -4.85 -14.81
CA THR A 138 5.60 -4.54 -13.50
C THR A 138 5.60 -5.73 -12.56
N VAL A 139 5.24 -6.93 -13.05
CA VAL A 139 5.29 -8.16 -12.24
C VAL A 139 6.73 -8.46 -11.82
N LEU A 140 7.70 -8.33 -12.74
CA LEU A 140 9.11 -8.53 -12.43
C LEU A 140 9.60 -7.58 -11.34
N PHE A 141 9.27 -6.29 -11.43
CA PHE A 141 9.58 -5.30 -10.41
C PHE A 141 8.98 -5.66 -9.05
N ASN A 142 7.67 -5.93 -9.01
CA ASN A 142 6.95 -6.24 -7.78
C ASN A 142 7.44 -7.53 -7.10
N SER A 143 7.97 -8.47 -7.87
CA SER A 143 8.56 -9.70 -7.34
C SER A 143 9.98 -9.55 -6.81
N MET A 144 10.74 -8.60 -7.33
CA MET A 144 12.10 -8.31 -6.87
C MET A 144 12.13 -7.41 -5.63
N ALA A 145 11.21 -6.45 -5.55
CA ALA A 145 11.18 -5.40 -4.52
C ALA A 145 10.98 -5.89 -3.07
N GLN A 146 10.58 -7.15 -2.86
CA GLN A 146 10.26 -7.68 -1.53
C GLN A 146 11.41 -8.42 -0.84
N THR A 147 12.59 -8.50 -1.46
CA THR A 147 13.75 -9.19 -0.89
C THR A 147 14.86 -8.17 -0.58
N GLY A 148 15.30 -8.08 0.68
CA GLY A 148 16.19 -7.02 1.15
C GLY A 148 17.65 -7.14 0.69
N GLY A 149 18.38 -6.02 0.77
CA GLY A 149 19.85 -5.91 0.56
C GLY A 149 20.28 -4.96 -0.56
N GLU A 150 21.47 -4.37 -0.48
CA GLU A 150 21.98 -3.38 -1.45
C GLU A 150 22.06 -3.93 -2.89
N ALA A 151 22.56 -5.15 -3.06
CA ALA A 151 22.62 -5.80 -4.38
C ALA A 151 21.22 -6.07 -4.97
N MET A 152 20.20 -6.18 -4.12
CA MET A 152 18.82 -6.29 -4.57
C MET A 152 18.21 -4.94 -4.91
N ALA A 153 18.53 -3.88 -4.14
CA ALA A 153 18.11 -2.51 -4.43
C ALA A 153 18.51 -2.07 -5.84
N ALA A 154 19.74 -2.36 -6.27
CA ALA A 154 20.21 -2.04 -7.63
C ALA A 154 19.38 -2.76 -8.71
N ARG A 155 19.14 -4.07 -8.55
CA ARG A 155 18.32 -4.83 -9.50
C ARG A 155 16.86 -4.38 -9.51
N THR A 156 16.31 -4.03 -8.36
CA THR A 156 14.96 -3.47 -8.24
C THR A 156 14.86 -2.12 -8.93
N ALA A 157 15.92 -1.30 -8.89
CA ALA A 157 15.97 -0.05 -9.62
C ALA A 157 15.96 -0.26 -11.15
N ASP A 158 16.70 -1.26 -11.64
CA ASP A 158 16.73 -1.59 -13.06
C ASP A 158 15.37 -2.10 -13.56
N THR A 159 14.68 -2.94 -12.77
CA THR A 159 13.33 -3.43 -13.13
C THR A 159 12.27 -2.35 -13.01
N PHE A 160 12.42 -1.39 -12.11
CA PHE A 160 11.57 -0.20 -12.07
C PHE A 160 11.70 0.60 -13.36
N ARG A 161 12.94 0.89 -13.77
CA ARG A 161 13.24 1.63 -15.02
C ARG A 161 12.78 0.89 -16.26
N LEU A 162 12.86 -0.45 -16.25
CA LEU A 162 12.31 -1.27 -17.32
C LEU A 162 10.81 -1.04 -17.49
N ALA A 163 10.06 -0.89 -16.39
CA ALA A 163 8.63 -0.59 -16.45
C ALA A 163 8.34 0.88 -16.81
N THR A 164 9.03 1.84 -16.20
CA THR A 164 8.75 3.28 -16.41
C THR A 164 9.23 3.82 -17.75
N ASN A 165 10.27 3.21 -18.35
CA ASN A 165 10.74 3.56 -19.69
C ASN A 165 10.10 2.70 -20.79
N HIS A 166 9.17 1.81 -20.44
CA HIS A 166 8.50 0.95 -21.40
C HIS A 166 7.68 1.79 -22.41
N PRO A 167 7.67 1.48 -23.72
CA PRO A 167 6.93 2.26 -24.72
C PRO A 167 5.43 2.39 -24.42
N ALA A 168 4.84 1.36 -23.81
CA ALA A 168 3.44 1.36 -23.37
C ALA A 168 3.19 2.07 -22.01
N PHE A 169 4.16 2.76 -21.40
CA PHE A 169 3.98 3.38 -20.08
C PHE A 169 2.89 4.47 -20.09
N GLY A 170 2.83 5.32 -21.13
CA GLY A 170 1.76 6.31 -21.27
C GLY A 170 0.37 5.69 -21.44
N GLU A 171 0.27 4.60 -22.22
CA GLU A 171 -0.94 3.78 -22.30
C GLU A 171 -1.30 3.16 -20.94
N ALA A 172 -0.31 2.73 -20.17
CA ALA A 172 -0.53 2.18 -18.84
C ALA A 172 -1.03 3.22 -17.82
N LEU A 173 -0.57 4.48 -17.90
CA LEU A 173 -1.06 5.59 -17.10
C LEU A 173 -2.54 5.90 -17.41
N SER A 174 -2.85 6.07 -18.70
CA SER A 174 -4.19 6.40 -19.19
C SER A 174 -5.20 5.25 -19.08
N GLY A 175 -4.76 4.01 -19.33
CA GLY A 175 -5.57 2.79 -19.23
C GLY A 175 -5.64 2.19 -17.82
N GLY A 176 -4.88 2.73 -16.86
CA GLY A 176 -4.93 2.34 -15.45
C GLY A 176 -4.11 1.13 -15.05
N THR A 177 -3.44 0.46 -15.98
CA THR A 177 -2.56 -0.68 -15.70
C THR A 177 -1.37 -0.27 -14.80
N ALA A 178 -0.90 0.98 -14.89
CA ALA A 178 0.18 1.49 -14.04
C ALA A 178 -0.19 1.54 -12.54
N ASN A 179 -1.47 1.38 -12.17
CA ASN A 179 -1.90 1.30 -10.77
C ASN A 179 -1.20 0.16 -9.99
N GLU A 180 -0.88 -0.95 -10.65
CA GLU A 180 -0.17 -2.08 -10.04
C GLU A 180 1.31 -1.75 -9.75
N LEU A 181 1.95 -0.97 -10.63
CA LEU A 181 3.32 -0.49 -10.44
C LEU A 181 3.39 0.52 -9.30
N LEU A 182 2.50 1.53 -9.33
CA LEU A 182 2.49 2.59 -8.32
C LEU A 182 1.88 2.17 -6.98
N GLY A 183 1.15 1.06 -6.95
CA GLY A 183 0.54 0.52 -5.73
C GLY A 183 1.57 0.00 -4.73
N SER A 184 2.74 -0.45 -5.18
CA SER A 184 3.78 -1.03 -4.33
C SER A 184 4.82 -0.01 -3.85
N ILE A 185 5.17 1.00 -4.65
CA ILE A 185 6.27 1.94 -4.38
C ILE A 185 6.09 2.74 -3.07
N GLY A 186 4.84 3.08 -2.71
CA GLY A 186 4.56 3.90 -1.53
C GLY A 186 4.85 3.21 -0.19
N TYR A 187 5.15 1.91 -0.21
CA TYR A 187 5.45 1.10 0.98
C TYR A 187 6.86 0.50 0.96
N MET A 188 7.66 0.83 -0.07
CA MET A 188 9.01 0.30 -0.20
C MET A 188 9.97 0.96 0.78
N ASP A 189 10.96 0.17 1.22
CA ASP A 189 12.05 0.65 2.07
C ASP A 189 12.87 1.75 1.39
N THR A 190 13.39 2.68 2.18
CA THR A 190 14.24 3.78 1.71
C THR A 190 15.42 3.29 0.87
N ALA A 191 16.04 2.14 1.20
CA ALA A 191 17.14 1.58 0.42
C ALA A 191 16.72 1.18 -1.00
N ILE A 192 15.45 0.85 -1.23
CA ILE A 192 14.91 0.49 -2.53
C ILE A 192 14.54 1.73 -3.35
N VAL A 193 13.92 2.74 -2.73
CA VAL A 193 13.43 3.93 -3.45
C VAL A 193 14.51 4.98 -3.71
N LYS A 194 15.54 5.06 -2.85
CA LYS A 194 16.63 6.04 -2.98
C LYS A 194 17.36 5.97 -4.34
N PRO A 195 17.71 4.79 -4.87
CA PRO A 195 18.33 4.69 -6.19
C PRO A 195 17.44 5.09 -7.37
N ILE A 196 16.11 5.19 -7.19
CA ILE A 196 15.13 5.52 -8.24
C ILE A 196 14.47 6.90 -8.02
N GLY A 197 15.02 7.74 -7.15
CA GLY A 197 14.41 9.02 -6.78
C GLY A 197 14.06 9.93 -7.97
N SER A 198 14.99 10.08 -8.93
CA SER A 198 14.74 10.85 -10.15
C SER A 198 13.70 10.20 -11.06
N ASP A 199 13.67 8.86 -11.10
CA ASP A 199 12.70 8.11 -11.90
C ASP A 199 11.28 8.29 -11.32
N LEU A 200 11.14 8.33 -9.98
CA LEU A 200 9.87 8.61 -9.30
C LEU A 200 9.34 10.03 -9.60
N VAL A 201 10.23 11.02 -9.64
CA VAL A 201 9.87 12.40 -10.06
C VAL A 201 9.40 12.41 -11.51
N ALA A 202 10.12 11.73 -12.41
CA ALA A 202 9.73 11.63 -13.82
C ALA A 202 8.38 10.93 -14.01
N VAL A 203 8.06 9.92 -13.20
CA VAL A 203 6.74 9.27 -13.18
C VAL A 203 5.64 10.27 -12.79
N ALA A 204 5.88 11.11 -11.79
CA ALA A 204 4.92 12.15 -11.40
C ALA A 204 4.71 13.16 -12.54
N GLU A 205 5.80 13.61 -13.17
CA GLU A 205 5.76 14.56 -14.30
C GLU A 205 5.12 13.98 -15.57
N ALA A 206 5.15 12.65 -15.75
CA ALA A 206 4.51 11.96 -16.86
C ALA A 206 2.99 11.83 -16.71
N MET A 207 2.44 12.02 -15.51
CA MET A 207 1.00 12.01 -15.29
C MET A 207 0.38 13.31 -15.84
N ASP A 208 -0.77 13.18 -16.49
CA ASP A 208 -1.48 14.29 -17.13
C ASP A 208 -3.01 14.11 -17.04
N ALA A 209 -3.78 15.00 -17.69
CA ALA A 209 -5.24 14.95 -17.67
C ALA A 209 -5.84 13.68 -18.32
N SER A 210 -5.06 12.90 -19.08
CA SER A 210 -5.49 11.62 -19.64
C SER A 210 -5.26 10.44 -18.68
N THR A 211 -4.54 10.66 -17.58
CA THR A 211 -4.20 9.62 -16.60
C THR A 211 -5.44 9.10 -15.89
N SER A 212 -5.56 7.78 -15.79
CA SER A 212 -6.75 7.16 -15.19
C SER A 212 -6.92 7.51 -13.70
N MET A 213 -8.17 7.50 -13.26
CA MET A 213 -8.52 7.66 -11.84
C MET A 213 -7.90 6.61 -10.90
N ALA A 214 -7.64 5.39 -11.41
CA ALA A 214 -6.97 4.35 -10.64
C ALA A 214 -5.52 4.74 -10.31
N VAL A 215 -4.81 5.31 -11.28
CA VAL A 215 -3.42 5.76 -11.17
C VAL A 215 -3.33 7.06 -10.38
N ILE A 216 -4.24 8.02 -10.61
CA ILE A 216 -4.32 9.26 -9.82
C ILE A 216 -4.52 8.97 -8.32
N GLY A 217 -5.28 7.93 -7.99
CA GLY A 217 -5.44 7.47 -6.61
C GLY A 217 -4.13 7.06 -5.92
N ARG A 218 -3.03 6.87 -6.66
CA ARG A 218 -1.70 6.53 -6.15
C ARG A 218 -0.77 7.72 -5.96
N ALA A 219 -1.17 8.93 -6.36
CA ALA A 219 -0.34 10.14 -6.27
C ALA A 219 0.23 10.37 -4.85
N GLY A 220 -0.57 10.13 -3.80
CA GLY A 220 -0.10 10.24 -2.41
C GLY A 220 0.98 9.22 -2.03
N GLY A 221 0.88 7.99 -2.55
CA GLY A 221 1.89 6.94 -2.35
C GLY A 221 3.16 7.21 -3.16
N LEU A 222 3.01 7.73 -4.38
CA LEU A 222 4.14 8.21 -5.20
C LEU A 222 4.90 9.35 -4.50
N MET A 223 4.19 10.36 -3.99
CA MET A 223 4.83 11.44 -3.22
C MET A 223 5.55 10.92 -1.98
N ARG A 224 4.98 9.95 -1.26
CA ARG A 224 5.67 9.30 -0.15
C ARG A 224 6.98 8.64 -0.60
N ALA A 225 6.96 7.93 -1.72
CA ALA A 225 8.16 7.30 -2.28
C ALA A 225 9.22 8.35 -2.67
N ILE A 226 8.81 9.46 -3.28
CA ILE A 226 9.69 10.59 -3.64
C ILE A 226 10.37 11.17 -2.39
N HIS A 227 9.60 11.42 -1.33
CA HIS A 227 10.15 11.93 -0.06
C HIS A 227 11.11 10.93 0.59
N ASN A 228 10.75 9.65 0.61
CA ASN A 228 11.59 8.58 1.15
C ASN A 228 12.87 8.36 0.33
N ALA A 229 12.87 8.70 -0.96
CA ALA A 229 14.04 8.61 -1.82
C ALA A 229 15.06 9.74 -1.58
N GLU A 230 14.73 10.71 -0.72
CA GLU A 230 15.61 11.84 -0.36
C GLU A 230 16.05 12.68 -1.57
N VAL A 231 15.16 12.86 -2.55
CA VAL A 231 15.43 13.73 -3.71
C VAL A 231 15.61 15.19 -3.27
N PRO A 232 16.27 16.05 -4.07
CA PRO A 232 16.32 17.48 -3.80
C PRO A 232 14.92 18.06 -3.55
N LYS A 233 14.76 18.90 -2.51
CA LYS A 233 13.46 19.49 -2.15
C LYS A 233 12.77 20.19 -3.31
N ALA A 234 13.53 20.84 -4.20
CA ALA A 234 13.00 21.48 -5.39
C ALA A 234 12.37 20.48 -6.38
N ASP A 235 12.89 19.26 -6.46
CA ASP A 235 12.37 18.21 -7.35
C ASP A 235 11.08 17.62 -6.79
N ALA A 236 11.06 17.32 -5.48
CA ALA A 236 9.84 16.90 -4.80
C ALA A 236 8.72 17.94 -4.90
N GLU A 237 9.04 19.23 -4.75
CA GLU A 237 8.06 20.32 -4.83
C GLU A 237 7.53 20.53 -6.26
N ARG A 238 8.37 20.34 -7.29
CA ARG A 238 7.92 20.35 -8.69
C ARG A 238 6.95 19.20 -8.95
N ALA A 239 7.31 17.98 -8.57
CA ALA A 239 6.44 16.80 -8.73
C ALA A 239 5.09 17.01 -8.01
N ARG A 240 5.12 17.51 -6.77
CA ARG A 240 3.91 17.79 -5.98
C ARG A 240 3.00 18.82 -6.65
N THR A 241 3.58 19.94 -7.10
CA THR A 241 2.84 21.02 -7.76
C THR A 241 2.22 20.54 -9.07
N HIS A 242 2.99 19.80 -9.88
CA HIS A 242 2.50 19.20 -11.13
C HIS A 242 1.30 18.27 -10.89
N LEU A 243 1.40 17.37 -9.91
CA LEU A 243 0.29 16.46 -9.57
C LEU A 243 -0.96 17.22 -9.13
N ILE A 244 -0.82 18.30 -8.35
CA ILE A 244 -1.95 19.15 -7.94
C ILE A 244 -2.59 19.82 -9.15
N GLU A 245 -1.81 20.34 -10.09
CA GLU A 245 -2.32 20.97 -11.31
C GLU A 245 -3.12 19.98 -12.16
N VAL A 246 -2.58 18.77 -12.37
CA VAL A 246 -3.26 17.68 -13.09
C VAL A 246 -4.59 17.33 -12.40
N ILE A 247 -4.56 17.07 -11.09
CA ILE A 247 -5.74 16.68 -10.32
C ILE A 247 -6.79 17.80 -10.30
N SER A 248 -6.37 19.05 -10.16
CA SER A 248 -7.27 20.21 -10.19
C SER A 248 -7.95 20.34 -11.56
N GLY A 249 -7.20 20.15 -12.64
CA GLY A 249 -7.75 20.14 -14.00
C GLY A 249 -8.79 19.03 -14.21
N MET A 250 -8.49 17.81 -13.74
CA MET A 250 -9.42 16.68 -13.80
C MET A 250 -10.67 16.90 -12.92
N ALA A 251 -10.51 17.48 -11.72
CA ALA A 251 -11.62 17.71 -10.79
C ALA A 251 -12.68 18.67 -11.35
N GLN A 252 -12.24 19.66 -12.15
CA GLN A 252 -13.14 20.57 -12.86
C GLN A 252 -13.96 19.88 -13.95
N GLN A 253 -13.49 18.76 -14.48
CA GLN A 253 -14.13 18.03 -15.58
C GLN A 253 -15.03 16.89 -15.09
N GLU A 254 -14.59 16.15 -14.08
CA GLU A 254 -15.23 14.89 -13.67
C GLU A 254 -15.97 14.96 -12.33
N GLY A 255 -15.85 16.07 -11.58
CA GLY A 255 -16.59 16.31 -10.33
C GLY A 255 -16.51 15.14 -9.34
N GLY A 256 -15.45 15.07 -8.53
CA GLY A 256 -15.23 13.91 -7.66
C GLY A 256 -14.70 14.26 -6.28
N GLU A 257 -15.46 13.88 -5.24
CA GLU A 257 -15.00 13.90 -3.84
C GLU A 257 -13.65 13.15 -3.68
N ARG A 258 -13.43 12.10 -4.49
CA ARG A 258 -12.17 11.36 -4.53
C ARG A 258 -10.99 12.22 -4.97
N LEU A 259 -11.15 13.03 -6.02
CA LEU A 259 -10.08 13.93 -6.51
C LEU A 259 -9.79 15.02 -5.49
N ALA A 260 -10.84 15.59 -4.88
CA ALA A 260 -10.69 16.58 -3.81
C ALA A 260 -9.89 16.03 -2.61
N ARG A 261 -10.13 14.77 -2.22
CA ARG A 261 -9.35 14.11 -1.15
C ARG A 261 -7.88 13.94 -1.50
N VAL A 262 -7.57 13.51 -2.73
CA VAL A 262 -6.17 13.36 -3.18
C VAL A 262 -5.48 14.73 -3.27
N GLN A 263 -6.17 15.75 -3.80
CA GLN A 263 -5.67 17.12 -3.85
C GLN A 263 -5.35 17.65 -2.44
N ALA A 264 -6.30 17.56 -1.51
CA ALA A 264 -6.09 18.00 -0.13
C ALA A 264 -4.90 17.29 0.55
N LEU A 265 -4.69 16.00 0.26
CA LEU A 265 -3.53 15.26 0.75
C LEU A 265 -2.20 15.84 0.21
N LEU A 266 -2.16 16.17 -1.08
CA LEU A 266 -0.97 16.74 -1.74
C LEU A 266 -0.71 18.20 -1.33
N GLU A 267 -1.77 18.95 -1.04
CA GLU A 267 -1.70 20.32 -0.51
C GLU A 267 -1.35 20.36 0.98
N GLY A 268 -1.54 19.25 1.71
CA GLY A 268 -1.27 19.15 3.14
C GLY A 268 0.21 18.93 3.50
N ALA A 269 0.47 18.83 4.82
CA ALA A 269 1.81 18.52 5.34
C ALA A 269 2.33 17.16 4.87
N TRP A 270 1.44 16.19 4.61
CA TRP A 270 1.78 14.91 4.00
C TRP A 270 2.42 15.09 2.63
N GLY A 271 1.74 15.80 1.72
CA GLY A 271 2.23 16.06 0.37
C GLY A 271 3.56 16.80 0.34
N ARG A 272 3.82 17.67 1.33
CA ARG A 272 5.11 18.37 1.49
C ARG A 272 6.22 17.55 2.14
N GLY A 273 5.91 16.39 2.71
CA GLY A 273 6.88 15.59 3.47
C GLY A 273 7.23 16.21 4.84
N GLU A 274 6.31 17.01 5.41
CA GLU A 274 6.55 17.83 6.60
C GLU A 274 5.72 17.39 7.81
N LEU A 275 5.27 16.13 7.89
CA LEU A 275 4.38 15.67 8.98
C LEU A 275 4.89 15.98 10.39
N LEU A 276 6.20 15.90 10.60
CA LEU A 276 6.82 16.19 11.90
C LEU A 276 6.80 17.69 12.18
N GLY A 277 6.25 18.07 13.34
CA GLY A 277 6.12 19.47 13.77
C GLY A 277 4.88 20.19 13.21
N HIS A 278 4.07 19.51 12.41
CA HIS A 278 2.76 20.01 11.96
C HIS A 278 1.63 19.46 12.84
N ALA A 279 0.48 20.15 12.82
CA ALA A 279 -0.71 19.66 13.51
C ALA A 279 -1.13 18.28 12.96
N ALA A 280 -1.41 17.35 13.87
CA ALA A 280 -2.00 16.08 13.49
C ALA A 280 -3.37 16.30 12.82
N PRO A 281 -3.75 15.49 11.82
CA PRO A 281 -5.08 15.56 11.24
C PRO A 281 -6.16 15.47 12.31
N ALA A 282 -7.22 16.28 12.18
CA ALA A 282 -8.39 16.12 13.04
C ALA A 282 -9.07 14.79 12.71
N ILE A 283 -9.17 13.92 13.71
CA ILE A 283 -9.87 12.64 13.61
C ILE A 283 -10.97 12.65 14.66
N SER A 284 -12.19 12.36 14.21
CA SER A 284 -13.36 12.11 15.03
C SER A 284 -13.69 10.62 14.98
N PHE A 285 -14.19 10.08 16.08
CA PHE A 285 -14.42 8.63 16.24
C PHE A 285 -15.61 8.36 17.14
N ASP A 286 -16.30 7.25 16.88
CA ASP A 286 -17.29 6.67 17.77
C ASP A 286 -16.54 5.72 18.72
N TRP A 287 -16.38 6.13 19.99
CA TRP A 287 -15.64 5.31 20.96
C TRP A 287 -16.46 4.13 21.42
N SER A 288 -15.81 2.96 21.43
CA SER A 288 -16.39 1.74 21.95
C SER A 288 -16.35 1.65 23.48
N SER A 289 -15.46 2.39 24.14
CA SER A 289 -15.13 2.23 25.58
C SER A 289 -15.29 3.49 26.43
N ASP A 290 -15.31 4.69 25.84
CA ASP A 290 -15.52 5.96 26.55
C ASP A 290 -16.26 6.96 25.67
N GLU A 291 -17.58 7.10 25.89
CA GLU A 291 -18.45 7.99 25.12
C GLU A 291 -18.12 9.49 25.32
N ALA A 292 -17.31 9.86 26.31
CA ALA A 292 -16.95 11.26 26.56
C ALA A 292 -15.84 11.78 25.64
N ILE A 293 -15.07 10.88 25.04
CA ILE A 293 -14.02 11.21 24.08
C ILE A 293 -14.65 11.05 22.69
N THR A 294 -14.50 12.04 21.81
CA THR A 294 -15.13 12.00 20.47
C THR A 294 -14.19 12.49 19.36
N SER A 295 -13.07 13.09 19.75
CA SER A 295 -12.00 13.51 18.83
C SER A 295 -10.61 13.41 19.46
N LEU A 296 -9.57 13.45 18.61
CA LEU A 296 -8.18 13.59 19.09
C LEU A 296 -7.95 14.89 19.89
N GLY A 297 -8.79 15.91 19.70
CA GLY A 297 -8.70 17.17 20.43
C GLY A 297 -9.02 17.00 21.92
N ASP A 298 -9.87 16.03 22.27
CA ASP A 298 -10.25 15.74 23.66
C ASP A 298 -9.08 15.16 24.47
N LEU A 299 -8.05 14.64 23.78
CA LEU A 299 -6.84 14.07 24.37
C LEU A 299 -5.69 15.09 24.48
N GLN A 300 -5.96 16.38 24.23
CA GLN A 300 -4.93 17.41 24.27
C GLN A 300 -4.25 17.49 25.64
N GLY A 301 -2.91 17.57 25.61
CA GLY A 301 -2.07 17.53 26.83
C GLY A 301 -1.41 16.17 27.06
N ASN A 302 -1.91 15.12 26.41
CA ASN A 302 -1.28 13.80 26.39
C ASN A 302 -0.46 13.60 25.11
N VAL A 303 0.53 12.72 25.18
CA VAL A 303 1.09 12.08 23.97
C VAL A 303 0.07 11.05 23.51
N VAL A 304 -0.38 11.14 22.26
CA VAL A 304 -1.36 10.21 21.70
C VAL A 304 -0.68 9.27 20.72
N ILE A 305 -0.80 7.96 20.96
CA ILE A 305 -0.43 6.91 20.01
C ILE A 305 -1.72 6.44 19.34
N VAL A 306 -1.81 6.65 18.03
CA VAL A 306 -2.92 6.15 17.22
C VAL A 306 -2.47 4.82 16.60
N ASP A 307 -3.15 3.74 16.98
CA ASP A 307 -2.88 2.38 16.50
C ASP A 307 -4.01 1.92 15.59
N PHE A 308 -3.71 1.63 14.33
CA PHE A 308 -4.70 1.11 13.38
C PHE A 308 -4.69 -0.41 13.46
N TRP A 309 -5.77 -1.01 13.98
CA TRP A 309 -5.85 -2.43 14.28
C TRP A 309 -7.14 -3.04 13.72
N ALA A 310 -7.27 -4.36 13.86
CA ALA A 310 -8.50 -5.10 13.56
C ALA A 310 -8.51 -6.43 14.33
N THR A 311 -9.70 -7.01 14.56
CA THR A 311 -9.88 -8.28 15.29
C THR A 311 -9.29 -9.49 14.56
N TRP A 312 -9.04 -9.38 13.26
CA TRP A 312 -8.36 -10.40 12.45
C TRP A 312 -6.85 -10.11 12.29
N CYS A 313 -6.36 -8.96 12.74
CA CYS A 313 -4.96 -8.57 12.60
C CYS A 313 -4.09 -9.27 13.66
N GLY A 314 -3.62 -10.48 13.36
CA GLY A 314 -2.75 -11.25 14.25
C GLY A 314 -1.50 -10.49 14.76
N PRO A 315 -0.77 -9.74 13.92
CA PRO A 315 0.32 -8.88 14.40
C PRO A 315 -0.15 -7.79 15.38
N CYS A 316 -1.22 -7.06 15.06
CA CYS A 316 -1.75 -5.99 15.90
C CYS A 316 -2.15 -6.54 17.29
N GLN A 317 -2.84 -7.70 17.33
CA GLN A 317 -3.22 -8.36 18.58
C GLN A 317 -2.02 -8.73 19.48
N ARG A 318 -0.88 -9.07 18.88
CA ARG A 318 0.34 -9.36 19.64
C ARG A 318 1.01 -8.11 20.19
N GLU A 319 0.76 -6.95 19.59
CA GLU A 319 1.32 -5.65 20.00
C GLU A 319 0.48 -4.99 21.11
N LEU A 320 -0.84 -5.18 21.13
CA LEU A 320 -1.75 -4.58 22.11
C LEU A 320 -1.28 -4.73 23.58
N PRO A 321 -0.83 -5.90 24.07
CA PRO A 321 -0.36 -6.04 25.45
C PRO A 321 0.87 -5.18 25.77
N GLU A 322 1.71 -4.87 24.79
CA GLU A 322 2.86 -3.98 24.98
C GLU A 322 2.42 -2.51 25.03
N LEU A 323 1.42 -2.12 24.22
CA LEU A 323 0.83 -0.77 24.25
C LEU A 323 0.13 -0.51 25.58
N GLU A 324 -0.59 -1.48 26.12
CA GLU A 324 -1.21 -1.39 27.46
C GLU A 324 -0.16 -1.19 28.56
N ARG A 325 0.95 -1.95 28.51
CA ARG A 325 2.06 -1.78 29.46
C ARG A 325 2.70 -0.41 29.32
N ALA A 326 2.85 0.11 28.11
CA ALA A 326 3.36 1.45 27.88
C ALA A 326 2.44 2.51 28.50
N ALA A 327 1.13 2.43 28.24
CA ALA A 327 0.14 3.35 28.81
C ALA A 327 0.17 3.34 30.35
N ALA A 328 0.22 2.15 30.96
CA ALA A 328 0.34 2.00 32.41
C ALA A 328 1.67 2.55 32.96
N HIS A 329 2.78 2.32 32.26
CA HIS A 329 4.10 2.81 32.67
C HIS A 329 4.17 4.34 32.70
N TYR A 330 3.55 5.02 31.73
CA TYR A 330 3.54 6.48 31.64
C TYR A 330 2.42 7.16 32.43
N GLY A 331 1.66 6.40 33.23
CA GLY A 331 0.77 6.93 34.26
C GLY A 331 -0.26 7.95 33.74
N GLY A 332 -0.80 7.74 32.54
CA GLY A 332 -1.80 8.62 31.93
C GLY A 332 -1.26 9.79 31.10
N SER A 333 0.07 9.97 31.01
CA SER A 333 0.68 10.97 30.10
C SER A 333 0.68 10.52 28.63
N VAL A 334 0.42 9.23 28.39
CA VAL A 334 0.30 8.61 27.07
C VAL A 334 -1.10 8.01 26.95
N ALA A 335 -1.83 8.40 25.90
CA ALA A 335 -3.10 7.80 25.52
C ALA A 335 -2.89 6.91 24.29
N ILE A 336 -3.43 5.68 24.32
CA ILE A 336 -3.50 4.79 23.15
C ILE A 336 -4.91 4.91 22.58
N VAL A 337 -5.01 5.19 21.28
CA VAL A 337 -6.28 5.21 20.54
C VAL A 337 -6.22 4.11 19.49
N GLY A 338 -6.93 3.01 19.75
CA GLY A 338 -7.12 1.94 18.77
C GLY A 338 -8.19 2.34 17.76
N VAL A 339 -7.85 2.35 16.47
CA VAL A 339 -8.75 2.67 15.37
C VAL A 339 -8.96 1.40 14.54
N ASP A 340 -10.16 0.83 14.63
CA ASP A 340 -10.63 -0.15 13.66
C ASP A 340 -11.28 0.58 12.47
N GLN A 341 -11.03 0.07 11.26
CA GLN A 341 -11.75 0.53 10.08
C GLN A 341 -12.42 -0.65 9.39
N GLY A 342 -13.74 -0.68 9.47
CA GLY A 342 -14.59 -1.51 8.62
C GLY A 342 -15.17 -2.74 9.30
N GLU A 343 -14.94 -2.94 10.60
CA GLU A 343 -15.69 -3.91 11.41
C GLU A 343 -16.89 -3.24 12.09
N GLU A 344 -17.98 -3.98 12.26
CA GLU A 344 -19.13 -3.48 13.02
C GLU A 344 -18.73 -3.33 14.49
N ALA A 345 -19.21 -2.26 15.16
CA ALA A 345 -18.86 -1.98 16.56
C ALA A 345 -19.11 -3.18 17.50
N ALA A 346 -20.12 -3.99 17.23
CA ALA A 346 -20.44 -5.19 18.01
C ALA A 346 -19.35 -6.28 17.93
N VAL A 347 -18.62 -6.37 16.82
CA VAL A 347 -17.49 -7.30 16.64
C VAL A 347 -16.30 -6.84 17.48
N VAL A 348 -16.04 -5.53 17.49
CA VAL A 348 -14.91 -4.89 18.19
C VAL A 348 -15.14 -4.83 19.72
N GLN A 349 -16.37 -4.59 20.17
CA GLN A 349 -16.72 -4.53 21.60
C GLN A 349 -16.75 -5.90 22.28
N GLY A 350 -16.77 -6.98 21.51
CA GLY A 350 -16.81 -8.36 22.03
C GLY A 350 -15.44 -9.00 22.26
N THR A 351 -14.35 -8.33 21.88
CA THR A 351 -12.94 -8.73 22.06
C THR A 351 -12.32 -8.09 23.28
#